data_AF-A0A352FCQ7-F1
#
_entry.id   AF-A0A352FCQ7-F1
#
_cell.length_a   1.000
_cell.length_b   1.000
_cell.length_c   1.000
_cell.angle_alpha   90.00
_cell.angle_beta   90.00
_cell.angle_gamma   90.00
#
_symmetry.space_group_name_H-M   'P 1'
#
loop_
_entity.id
_entity.type
_entity.pdbx_description
1 polymer ?
#
loop_
_entity_poly.entity_id
_entity_poly.type
_entity_poly.pdbx_seq_one_letter_code
_entity_poly.pdbx_strand_id
1 'polypeptide(L)'
;LEKGDQVVVISPAYQSLYEIATGAGCRIIPWEADDSGHYQVENLKTLVTAKTRMVVVNFPHNPTGAMVSPGDFIEISRFCDLNGIVLFSDEMYRGLEQDPADRLPGATSLSVSAVSLSGMSKSFSLPGLRIGWLACRNPATLNKLLQLKDYITICSSAPGEILSIIALQNRENILGRNRDIIAWNIRLVDQFIEDNPGLFSWNPPVAGSVAMLNLLSGQTSEQFCQDLLVEKQVLAIGSHLFNMPKPAIRLGLGRVGFAEALERVTRL
;
A
#
# COMPACT_ATOMS: atom_id res chain seq x y z
N LEU A 1 -3.44 -21.50 6.59
CA LEU A 1 -4.45 -21.39 5.53
C LEU A 1 -4.49 -22.73 4.83
N GLU A 2 -5.69 -23.26 4.69
CA GLU A 2 -5.99 -24.52 4.04
C GLU A 2 -6.93 -24.28 2.87
N LYS A 3 -7.02 -25.25 1.96
CA LYS A 3 -7.93 -25.19 0.83
C LYS A 3 -9.37 -24.98 1.33
N GLY A 4 -10.07 -24.00 0.77
CA GLY A 4 -11.44 -23.65 1.14
C GLY A 4 -11.58 -22.65 2.29
N ASP A 5 -10.48 -22.28 2.96
CA ASP A 5 -10.47 -21.13 3.87
C ASP A 5 -10.83 -19.85 3.12
N GLN A 6 -11.45 -18.91 3.82
CA GLN A 6 -11.74 -17.58 3.30
C GLN A 6 -10.69 -16.58 3.79
N VAL A 7 -10.22 -15.73 2.88
CA VAL A 7 -9.33 -14.61 3.18
C VAL A 7 -9.99 -13.32 2.70
N VAL A 8 -10.22 -12.39 3.61
CA VAL A 8 -10.69 -11.04 3.26
C VAL A 8 -9.46 -10.20 2.95
N VAL A 9 -9.41 -9.57 1.77
CA VAL A 9 -8.23 -8.81 1.32
C VAL A 9 -8.70 -7.44 0.89
N ILE A 10 -8.01 -6.39 1.35
CA ILE A 10 -8.20 -5.03 0.84
C ILE A 10 -8.13 -5.00 -0.69
N SER A 11 -9.00 -4.24 -1.35
CA SER A 11 -9.11 -4.23 -2.81
C SER A 11 -9.20 -2.80 -3.34
N PRO A 12 -8.44 -2.47 -4.40
CA PRO A 12 -7.48 -3.33 -5.11
C PRO A 12 -6.20 -3.58 -4.31
N ALA A 13 -5.58 -4.75 -4.43
CA ALA A 13 -4.37 -5.10 -3.65
C ALA A 13 -3.14 -5.31 -4.53
N TYR A 14 -1.97 -5.13 -3.91
CA TYR A 14 -0.72 -5.66 -4.45
C TYR A 14 -0.85 -7.17 -4.65
N GLN A 15 -0.56 -7.65 -5.86
CA GLN A 15 -0.91 -9.01 -6.30
C GLN A 15 -0.49 -10.12 -5.33
N SER A 16 0.72 -10.02 -4.75
CA SER A 16 1.23 -11.01 -3.80
C SER A 16 0.38 -11.16 -2.52
N LEU A 17 -0.43 -10.16 -2.17
CA LEU A 17 -1.27 -10.18 -0.96
C LEU A 17 -2.47 -11.14 -1.06
N TYR A 18 -2.89 -11.52 -2.27
CA TYR A 18 -3.98 -12.47 -2.48
C TYR A 18 -3.59 -13.70 -3.30
N GLU A 19 -2.69 -13.59 -4.28
CA GLU A 19 -2.37 -14.71 -5.19
C GLU A 19 -1.77 -15.93 -4.48
N ILE A 20 -0.98 -15.72 -3.42
CA ILE A 20 -0.42 -16.84 -2.65
C ILE A 20 -1.54 -17.65 -2.00
N ALA A 21 -2.56 -16.98 -1.46
CA ALA A 21 -3.72 -17.63 -0.86
C ALA A 21 -4.63 -18.26 -1.94
N THR A 22 -4.82 -17.60 -3.08
CA THR A 22 -5.52 -18.16 -4.26
C THR A 22 -4.87 -19.46 -4.71
N GLY A 23 -3.55 -19.48 -4.88
CA GLY A 23 -2.79 -20.68 -5.28
C GLY A 23 -2.87 -21.81 -4.27
N ALA A 24 -3.06 -21.50 -2.98
CA ALA A 24 -3.33 -22.48 -1.92
C ALA A 24 -4.79 -22.99 -1.91
N GLY A 25 -5.65 -22.52 -2.82
CA GLY A 25 -7.05 -22.90 -2.92
C GLY A 25 -7.97 -22.20 -1.91
N CYS A 26 -7.57 -21.05 -1.39
CA CYS A 26 -8.42 -20.21 -0.54
C CYS A 26 -9.42 -19.41 -1.38
N ARG A 27 -10.54 -19.03 -0.78
CA ARG A 27 -11.51 -18.09 -1.36
C ARG A 27 -11.16 -16.67 -0.95
N ILE A 28 -10.79 -15.84 -1.93
CA ILE A 28 -10.50 -14.41 -1.72
C ILE A 28 -11.79 -13.61 -1.74
N ILE A 29 -12.01 -12.77 -0.74
CA ILE A 29 -13.12 -11.83 -0.65
C ILE A 29 -12.56 -10.41 -0.64
N PRO A 30 -12.84 -9.60 -1.67
CA PRO A 30 -12.34 -8.24 -1.72
C PRO A 30 -13.06 -7.35 -0.69
N TRP A 31 -12.30 -6.56 0.05
CA TRP A 31 -12.79 -5.46 0.86
C TRP A 31 -12.49 -4.14 0.14
N GLU A 32 -13.53 -3.58 -0.47
CA GLU A 32 -13.44 -2.39 -1.31
C GLU A 32 -13.75 -1.12 -0.50
N ALA A 33 -13.16 -0.01 -0.94
CA ALA A 33 -13.52 1.31 -0.46
C ALA A 33 -14.91 1.73 -0.98
N ASP A 34 -15.54 2.68 -0.29
CA ASP A 34 -16.75 3.34 -0.79
C ASP A 34 -16.46 4.26 -2.00
N ASP A 35 -17.51 4.87 -2.56
CA ASP A 35 -17.39 5.75 -3.72
C ASP A 35 -16.48 6.97 -3.50
N SER A 36 -16.26 7.35 -2.24
CA SER A 36 -15.37 8.43 -1.82
C SER A 36 -13.93 7.96 -1.63
N GLY A 37 -13.67 6.65 -1.71
CA GLY A 37 -12.35 6.06 -1.51
C GLY A 37 -12.02 5.76 -0.05
N HIS A 38 -13.01 5.73 0.84
CA HIS A 38 -12.80 5.38 2.25
C HIS A 38 -13.12 3.91 2.54
N TYR A 39 -12.26 3.27 3.33
CA TYR A 39 -12.44 1.90 3.79
C TYR A 39 -13.25 1.87 5.09
N GLN A 40 -14.51 1.41 5.00
CA GLN A 40 -15.41 1.34 6.13
C GLN A 40 -15.24 0.03 6.90
N VAL A 41 -14.99 0.11 8.22
CA VAL A 41 -14.81 -1.07 9.09
C VAL A 41 -16.06 -1.95 9.11
N GLU A 42 -17.25 -1.34 9.11
CA GLU A 42 -18.51 -2.09 9.07
C GLU A 42 -18.64 -2.97 7.83
N ASN A 43 -18.24 -2.46 6.65
CA ASN A 43 -18.24 -3.26 5.43
C ASN A 43 -17.32 -4.47 5.58
N LEU A 44 -16.12 -4.32 6.16
CA LEU A 44 -15.20 -5.44 6.42
C LEU A 44 -15.86 -6.52 7.29
N LYS A 45 -16.56 -6.12 8.35
CA LYS A 45 -17.22 -7.07 9.26
C LYS A 45 -18.26 -7.92 8.53
N THR A 46 -19.01 -7.35 7.58
CA THR A 46 -20.02 -8.10 6.80
C THR A 46 -19.42 -9.16 5.87
N LEU A 47 -18.16 -9.01 5.47
CA LEU A 47 -17.47 -9.94 4.59
C LEU A 47 -16.98 -11.20 5.33
N VAL A 48 -16.87 -11.12 6.66
CA VAL A 48 -16.34 -12.20 7.48
C VAL A 48 -17.40 -13.28 7.73
N THR A 49 -16.98 -14.54 7.56
CA THR A 49 -17.80 -15.72 7.80
C THR A 49 -17.08 -16.68 8.75
N ALA A 50 -17.75 -17.76 9.16
CA ALA A 50 -17.13 -18.84 9.94
C ALA A 50 -15.94 -19.52 9.23
N LYS A 51 -15.78 -19.32 7.91
CA LYS A 51 -14.64 -19.80 7.11
C LYS A 51 -13.49 -18.81 7.04
N THR A 52 -13.66 -17.57 7.50
CA THR A 52 -12.59 -16.58 7.47
C THR A 52 -11.47 -16.99 8.42
N ARG A 53 -10.23 -16.98 7.91
CA ARG A 53 -9.03 -17.26 8.71
C ARG A 53 -8.03 -16.12 8.70
N MET A 54 -8.12 -15.22 7.73
CA MET A 54 -7.21 -14.10 7.61
C MET A 54 -7.91 -12.88 7.01
N VAL A 55 -7.53 -11.71 7.55
CA VAL A 55 -7.81 -10.39 6.98
C VAL A 55 -6.45 -9.81 6.57
N VAL A 56 -6.34 -9.39 5.31
CA VAL A 56 -5.13 -8.81 4.73
C VAL A 56 -5.39 -7.34 4.41
N VAL A 57 -4.62 -6.46 5.03
CA VAL A 57 -4.70 -5.01 4.83
C VAL A 57 -3.36 -4.47 4.35
N ASN A 58 -3.41 -3.36 3.61
CA ASN A 58 -2.23 -2.63 3.18
C ASN A 58 -2.47 -1.15 3.49
N PHE A 59 -1.87 -0.66 4.56
CA PHE A 59 -1.98 0.72 4.99
C PHE A 59 -0.60 1.26 5.38
N PRO A 60 -0.17 2.40 4.81
CA PRO A 60 -0.82 3.18 3.74
C PRO A 60 -1.01 2.39 2.43
N HIS A 61 -2.14 2.63 1.75
CA HIS A 61 -2.62 1.76 0.67
C HIS A 61 -1.93 2.00 -0.66
N ASN A 62 -1.53 0.93 -1.35
CA ASN A 62 -1.15 0.98 -2.77
C ASN A 62 -2.30 0.40 -3.61
N PRO A 63 -2.92 1.18 -4.51
CA PRO A 63 -2.33 2.34 -5.20
C PRO A 63 -2.81 3.72 -4.76
N THR A 64 -3.73 3.80 -3.80
CA THR A 64 -4.50 5.04 -3.55
C THR A 64 -3.87 6.02 -2.56
N GLY A 65 -2.95 5.55 -1.71
CA GLY A 65 -2.43 6.32 -0.56
C GLY A 65 -3.47 6.52 0.56
N ALA A 66 -4.61 5.82 0.48
CA ALA A 66 -5.65 5.86 1.49
C ALA A 66 -5.22 5.15 2.78
N MET A 67 -5.86 5.52 3.88
CA MET A 67 -5.66 4.92 5.19
C MET A 67 -6.95 5.03 5.99
N VAL A 68 -7.21 4.03 6.86
CA VAL A 68 -8.24 4.15 7.90
C VAL A 68 -7.73 5.00 9.05
N SER A 69 -8.60 5.45 9.95
CA SER A 69 -8.14 6.15 11.16
C SER A 69 -7.39 5.19 12.10
N PRO A 70 -6.55 5.70 13.04
CA PRO A 70 -5.95 4.87 14.08
C PRO A 70 -6.99 4.10 14.92
N GLY A 71 -8.16 4.72 15.18
CA GLY A 71 -9.26 4.08 15.89
C GLY A 71 -9.85 2.90 15.13
N ASP A 72 -10.13 3.10 13.85
CA ASP A 72 -10.64 2.05 12.95
C ASP A 72 -9.65 0.89 12.81
N PHE A 73 -8.34 1.18 12.72
CA PHE A 73 -7.33 0.13 12.64
C PHE A 73 -7.25 -0.71 13.92
N ILE A 74 -7.37 -0.07 15.09
CA ILE A 74 -7.47 -0.76 16.37
C ILE A 74 -8.73 -1.63 16.41
N GLU A 75 -9.85 -1.12 15.91
CA GLU A 75 -11.10 -1.86 15.83
C GLU A 75 -11.00 -3.08 14.91
N ILE A 76 -10.38 -2.95 13.73
CA ILE A 76 -10.11 -4.07 12.81
C ILE A 76 -9.28 -5.15 13.52
N SER A 77 -8.19 -4.78 14.21
CA SER A 77 -7.36 -5.73 14.96
C SER A 77 -8.17 -6.45 16.04
N ARG A 78 -8.95 -5.70 16.82
CA ARG A 78 -9.79 -6.26 17.89
C ARG A 78 -10.86 -7.21 17.33
N PHE A 79 -11.49 -6.84 16.22
CA PHE A 79 -12.47 -7.67 15.54
C PHE A 79 -11.84 -8.98 15.04
N CYS A 80 -10.63 -8.93 14.49
CA CYS A 80 -9.90 -10.13 14.07
C CYS A 80 -9.63 -11.05 15.27
N ASP A 81 -9.15 -10.51 16.39
CA ASP A 81 -8.88 -11.30 17.61
C ASP A 81 -10.13 -11.98 18.16
N LEU A 82 -11.26 -11.25 18.24
CA LEU A 82 -12.53 -11.79 18.74
C LEU A 82 -13.06 -12.96 17.90
N ASN A 83 -12.69 -13.02 16.62
CA ASN A 83 -13.12 -14.05 15.69
C ASN A 83 -12.03 -15.11 15.42
N GLY A 84 -10.88 -15.04 16.11
CA GLY A 84 -9.76 -15.95 15.87
C GLY A 84 -9.15 -15.84 14.46
N ILE A 85 -9.23 -14.66 13.86
CA ILE A 85 -8.73 -14.35 12.52
C ILE A 85 -7.34 -13.73 12.63
N VAL A 86 -6.42 -14.13 11.74
CA VAL A 86 -5.10 -13.48 11.64
C VAL A 86 -5.24 -12.16 10.88
N LEU A 87 -4.78 -11.06 11.47
CA LEU A 87 -4.57 -9.81 10.75
C LEU A 87 -3.17 -9.79 10.14
N PHE A 88 -3.08 -9.83 8.81
CA PHE A 88 -1.85 -9.60 8.07
C PHE A 88 -1.84 -8.15 7.57
N SER A 89 -0.89 -7.35 8.03
CA SER A 89 -0.79 -5.94 7.71
C SER A 89 0.47 -5.65 6.91
N ASP A 90 0.32 -5.28 5.64
CA ASP A 90 1.39 -4.71 4.82
C ASP A 90 1.55 -3.21 5.14
N GLU A 91 2.61 -2.92 5.89
CA GLU A 91 2.98 -1.60 6.42
C GLU A 91 4.18 -1.01 5.66
N MET A 92 4.38 -1.38 4.40
CA MET A 92 5.58 -0.97 3.62
C MET A 92 5.75 0.55 3.50
N TYR A 93 4.65 1.31 3.52
CA TYR A 93 4.62 2.77 3.42
C TYR A 93 4.55 3.49 4.77
N ARG A 94 4.54 2.77 5.90
CA ARG A 94 4.47 3.34 7.24
C ARG A 94 5.66 4.27 7.50
N GLY A 95 5.42 5.43 8.10
CA GLY A 95 6.40 6.50 8.29
C GLY A 95 6.35 7.62 7.24
N LEU A 96 5.54 7.46 6.18
CA LEU A 96 5.32 8.46 5.13
C LEU A 96 3.96 9.15 5.25
N GLU A 97 3.45 9.30 6.47
CA GLU A 97 2.21 10.03 6.74
C GLU A 97 2.40 11.53 6.52
N GLN A 98 1.38 12.22 5.97
CA GLN A 98 1.37 13.69 5.86
C GLN A 98 1.27 14.32 7.26
N ASP A 99 0.32 13.83 8.07
CA ASP A 99 0.25 14.12 9.50
C ASP A 99 0.78 12.91 10.30
N PRO A 100 1.84 13.06 11.11
CA PRO A 100 2.29 12.01 12.02
C PRO A 100 1.21 11.47 12.97
N ALA A 101 0.16 12.23 13.27
CA ALA A 101 -0.96 11.81 14.12
C ALA A 101 -1.81 10.70 13.47
N ASP A 102 -1.82 10.61 12.14
CA ASP A 102 -2.55 9.57 11.41
C ASP A 102 -1.82 8.22 11.45
N ARG A 103 -0.57 8.18 11.91
CA ARG A 103 0.25 6.97 11.90
C ARG A 103 -0.41 5.83 12.66
N LEU A 104 -0.69 4.75 11.92
CA LEU A 104 -1.20 3.53 12.52
C LEU A 104 -0.16 2.86 13.44
N PRO A 105 -0.59 2.27 14.56
CA PRO A 105 0.25 1.33 15.30
C PRO A 105 0.59 0.15 14.40
N GLY A 106 1.75 -0.48 14.58
CA GLY A 106 2.04 -1.74 13.87
C GLY A 106 1.06 -2.81 14.33
N ALA A 107 0.49 -3.60 13.43
CA ALA A 107 -0.52 -4.61 13.77
C ALA A 107 -0.04 -5.59 14.85
N THR A 108 1.24 -6.00 14.78
CA THR A 108 1.88 -6.86 15.78
C THR A 108 1.91 -6.25 17.20
N SER A 109 1.85 -4.92 17.32
CA SER A 109 1.77 -4.25 18.63
C SER A 109 0.38 -4.34 19.26
N LEU A 110 -0.67 -4.48 18.43
CA LEU A 110 -2.06 -4.55 18.86
C LEU A 110 -2.48 -5.98 19.23
N SER A 111 -2.03 -6.98 18.46
CA SER A 111 -2.43 -8.37 18.64
C SER A 111 -1.25 -9.34 18.59
N VAL A 112 -1.31 -10.39 19.41
CA VAL A 112 -0.35 -11.50 19.36
C VAL A 112 -0.49 -12.32 18.07
N SER A 113 -1.71 -12.40 17.54
CA SER A 113 -2.04 -13.17 16.33
C SER A 113 -1.76 -12.40 15.04
N ALA A 114 -1.54 -11.08 15.12
CA ALA A 114 -1.24 -10.24 13.96
C ALA A 114 0.19 -10.41 13.45
N VAL A 115 0.35 -10.18 12.15
CA VAL A 115 1.63 -10.18 11.43
C VAL A 115 1.78 -8.83 10.72
N SER A 116 2.88 -8.13 10.98
CA SER A 116 3.23 -6.88 10.28
C SER A 116 4.34 -7.16 9.26
N LEU A 117 4.13 -6.75 8.02
CA LEU A 117 5.12 -6.77 6.93
C LEU A 117 5.65 -5.35 6.72
N SER A 118 6.98 -5.19 6.70
CA SER A 118 7.60 -3.91 6.34
C SER A 118 8.98 -4.12 5.73
N GLY A 119 9.65 -3.04 5.32
CA GLY A 119 10.94 -3.12 4.67
C GLY A 119 11.56 -1.80 4.27
N MET A 120 12.75 -1.88 3.69
CA MET A 120 13.56 -0.71 3.33
C MET A 120 13.15 -0.06 2.01
N SER A 121 12.24 -0.68 1.26
CA SER A 121 12.05 -0.33 -0.15
C SER A 121 11.29 0.98 -0.38
N LYS A 122 10.29 1.29 0.46
CA LYS A 122 9.38 2.43 0.22
C LYS A 122 9.67 3.57 1.18
N SER A 123 9.38 3.40 2.47
CA SER A 123 9.59 4.47 3.46
C SER A 123 11.04 4.92 3.57
N PHE A 124 12.00 4.00 3.40
CA PHE A 124 13.43 4.31 3.54
C PHE A 124 14.15 4.62 2.23
N SER A 125 13.47 4.59 1.06
CA SER A 125 14.08 4.85 -0.25
C SER A 125 15.29 3.96 -0.58
N LEU A 126 15.32 2.74 -0.04
CA LEU A 126 16.43 1.78 -0.20
C LEU A 126 15.98 0.46 -0.86
N PRO A 127 15.25 0.50 -2.00
CA PRO A 127 14.76 -0.73 -2.63
C PRO A 127 15.88 -1.64 -3.11
N GLY A 128 17.05 -1.11 -3.46
CA GLY A 128 18.21 -1.89 -3.91
C GLY A 128 18.79 -2.83 -2.86
N LEU A 129 18.54 -2.59 -1.56
CA LEU A 129 19.05 -3.45 -0.48
C LEU A 129 18.33 -4.80 -0.40
N ARG A 130 17.12 -4.89 -0.96
CA ARG A 130 16.27 -6.09 -0.89
C ARG A 130 16.02 -6.59 0.54
N ILE A 131 15.98 -5.67 1.52
CA ILE A 131 15.70 -6.00 2.92
C ILE A 131 14.25 -5.66 3.28
N GLY A 132 13.57 -6.64 3.86
CA GLY A 132 12.24 -6.55 4.47
C GLY A 132 12.11 -7.57 5.60
N TRP A 133 11.06 -7.46 6.40
CA TRP A 133 10.82 -8.32 7.55
C TRP A 133 9.34 -8.55 7.81
N LEU A 134 9.07 -9.65 8.50
CA LEU A 134 7.80 -9.92 9.16
C LEU A 134 8.02 -9.78 10.67
N ALA A 135 7.18 -9.01 11.34
CA ALA A 135 7.11 -8.96 12.79
C ALA A 135 5.88 -9.77 13.25
N CYS A 136 6.12 -10.75 14.11
CA CYS A 136 5.09 -11.63 14.65
C CYS A 136 5.42 -11.98 16.10
N ARG A 137 4.41 -11.96 16.97
CA ARG A 137 4.57 -12.30 18.40
C ARG A 137 4.14 -13.72 18.72
N ASN A 138 3.33 -14.36 17.87
CA ASN A 138 2.91 -15.74 18.04
C ASN A 138 4.08 -16.69 17.71
N PRO A 139 4.62 -17.46 18.69
CA PRO A 139 5.78 -18.31 18.45
C PRO A 139 5.52 -19.43 17.43
N ALA A 140 4.30 -19.99 17.39
CA ALA A 140 3.95 -21.04 16.45
C ALA A 140 3.92 -20.50 15.01
N THR A 141 3.38 -19.30 14.80
CA THR A 141 3.42 -18.62 13.50
C THR A 141 4.85 -18.27 13.11
N LEU A 142 5.65 -17.71 14.03
CA LEU A 142 7.04 -17.36 13.77
C LEU A 142 7.87 -18.58 13.35
N ASN A 143 7.72 -19.72 14.03
CA ASN A 143 8.42 -20.95 13.66
C ASN A 143 8.07 -21.43 12.25
N LYS A 144 6.79 -21.36 11.84
CA LYS A 144 6.37 -21.69 10.48
C LYS A 144 6.97 -20.73 9.44
N LEU A 145 7.04 -19.43 9.75
CA LEU A 145 7.66 -18.42 8.87
C LEU A 145 9.16 -18.65 8.72
N LEU A 146 9.86 -19.01 9.80
CA LEU A 146 11.29 -19.34 9.75
C LEU A 146 11.55 -20.60 8.92
N GLN A 147 10.74 -21.66 9.07
CA GLN A 147 10.83 -22.85 8.23
C GLN A 147 10.60 -22.53 6.75
N LEU A 148 9.62 -21.68 6.44
CA LEU A 148 9.37 -21.27 5.05
C LEU A 148 10.55 -20.45 4.49
N LYS A 149 11.22 -19.65 5.33
CA LYS A 149 12.35 -18.80 4.93
C LYS A 149 13.46 -19.62 4.26
N ASP A 150 13.74 -20.82 4.76
CA ASP A 150 14.76 -21.72 4.23
C ASP A 150 14.48 -22.15 2.78
N TYR A 151 13.19 -22.24 2.39
CA TYR A 151 12.79 -22.61 1.04
C TYR A 151 12.78 -21.42 0.06
N ILE A 152 12.60 -20.19 0.56
CA ILE A 152 12.44 -19.01 -0.30
C ILE A 152 13.73 -18.18 -0.45
N THR A 153 14.51 -18.03 0.63
CA THR A 153 15.63 -17.09 0.64
C THR A 153 16.83 -17.50 1.51
N ILE A 154 16.65 -18.43 2.46
CA ILE A 154 17.64 -18.82 3.47
C ILE A 154 17.99 -17.65 4.41
N CYS A 155 18.72 -16.65 3.92
CA CYS A 155 19.09 -15.45 4.66
C CYS A 155 19.08 -14.21 3.77
N SER A 156 19.16 -13.03 4.38
CA SER A 156 19.29 -11.77 3.63
C SER A 156 20.77 -11.53 3.30
N SER A 157 21.04 -10.65 2.33
CA SER A 157 22.43 -10.28 2.02
C SER A 157 23.06 -9.51 3.19
N ALA A 158 24.21 -9.96 3.68
CA ALA A 158 24.90 -9.32 4.80
C ALA A 158 25.21 -7.81 4.58
N PRO A 159 25.69 -7.35 3.40
CA PRO A 159 25.84 -5.92 3.16
C PRO A 159 24.51 -5.15 3.24
N GLY A 160 23.42 -5.74 2.74
CA GLY A 160 22.08 -5.18 2.82
C GLY A 160 21.62 -5.01 4.27
N GLU A 161 21.88 -5.99 5.14
CA GLU A 161 21.55 -5.92 6.57
C GLU A 161 22.34 -4.82 7.29
N ILE A 162 23.65 -4.70 7.03
CA ILE A 162 24.49 -3.64 7.61
C ILE A 162 23.98 -2.25 7.21
N LEU A 163 23.74 -2.02 5.91
CA LEU A 163 23.22 -0.74 5.42
C LEU A 163 21.82 -0.45 5.95
N SER A 164 21.00 -1.48 6.13
CA SER A 164 19.67 -1.38 6.73
C SER A 164 19.71 -0.95 8.19
N ILE A 165 20.66 -1.48 8.98
CA ILE A 165 20.86 -1.07 10.38
C ILE A 165 21.25 0.41 10.45
N ILE A 166 22.19 0.85 9.61
CA ILE A 166 22.60 2.26 9.52
C ILE A 166 21.40 3.15 9.19
N ALA A 167 20.59 2.75 8.20
CA ALA A 167 19.39 3.49 7.81
C ALA A 167 18.35 3.56 8.94
N LEU A 168 18.10 2.46 9.66
CA LEU A 168 17.16 2.42 10.79
C LEU A 168 17.59 3.28 11.98
N GLN A 169 18.90 3.32 12.25
CA GLN A 169 19.47 4.20 13.27
C GLN A 169 19.31 5.68 12.90
N ASN A 170 19.32 6.00 11.59
CA ASN A 170 19.15 7.35 11.07
C ASN A 170 17.75 7.63 10.47
N ARG A 171 16.74 6.85 10.89
CA ARG A 171 15.41 6.81 10.25
C ARG A 171 14.72 8.17 10.14
N GLU A 172 14.81 9.02 11.16
CA GLU A 172 14.05 10.28 11.19
C GLU A 172 14.53 11.24 10.10
N ASN A 173 15.83 11.26 9.80
CA ASN A 173 16.39 12.07 8.72
C ASN A 173 15.93 11.57 7.34
N ILE A 174 15.90 10.25 7.14
CA ILE A 174 15.45 9.64 5.88
C ILE A 174 13.94 9.86 5.68
N LEU A 175 13.14 9.57 6.71
CA LEU A 175 11.69 9.72 6.68
C LEU A 175 11.28 11.19 6.57
N GLY A 176 11.97 12.11 7.27
CA GLY A 176 11.78 13.56 7.15
C GLY A 176 11.97 14.02 5.72
N ARG A 177 13.15 13.76 5.14
CA ARG A 177 13.44 14.09 3.73
C ARG A 177 12.38 13.52 2.77
N ASN A 178 11.99 12.26 2.96
CA ASN A 178 11.04 11.61 2.06
C ASN A 178 9.64 12.22 2.18
N ARG A 179 9.18 12.56 3.40
CA ARG A 179 7.92 13.28 3.62
C ARG A 179 7.96 14.67 2.97
N ASP A 180 9.07 15.40 3.07
CA ASP A 180 9.20 16.73 2.45
C ASP A 180 9.06 16.66 0.92
N ILE A 181 9.69 15.66 0.28
CA ILE A 181 9.56 15.43 -1.16
C ILE A 181 8.11 15.11 -1.54
N ILE A 182 7.45 14.22 -0.79
CA ILE A 182 6.07 13.81 -1.06
C ILE A 182 5.13 15.00 -0.87
N ALA A 183 5.24 15.74 0.23
CA ALA A 183 4.41 16.90 0.52
C ALA A 183 4.59 18.00 -0.54
N TRP A 184 5.82 18.22 -1.03
CA TRP A 184 6.07 19.12 -2.15
C TRP A 184 5.36 18.65 -3.42
N ASN A 185 5.48 17.37 -3.76
CA ASN A 185 4.86 16.82 -4.96
C ASN A 185 3.33 16.79 -4.89
N ILE A 186 2.74 16.62 -3.70
CA ILE A 186 1.29 16.73 -3.50
C ILE A 186 0.81 18.13 -3.90
N ARG A 187 1.48 19.19 -3.41
CA ARG A 187 1.14 20.58 -3.77
C ARG A 187 1.25 20.85 -5.28
N LEU A 188 2.22 20.22 -5.94
CA LEU A 188 2.34 20.32 -7.40
C LEU A 188 1.15 19.68 -8.13
N VAL A 189 0.65 18.53 -7.64
CA VAL A 189 -0.54 17.88 -8.20
C VAL A 189 -1.79 18.73 -7.95
N ASP A 190 -1.93 19.29 -6.75
CA ASP A 190 -3.06 20.19 -6.44
C ASP A 190 -3.08 21.39 -7.39
N GLN A 191 -1.95 22.08 -7.56
CA GLN A 191 -1.84 23.19 -8.53
C GLN A 191 -2.11 22.72 -9.96
N PHE A 192 -1.59 21.56 -10.36
CA PHE A 192 -1.84 21.00 -11.69
C PHE A 192 -3.32 20.75 -11.95
N ILE A 193 -4.08 20.30 -10.95
CA ILE A 193 -5.54 20.10 -11.09
C ILE A 193 -6.26 21.45 -11.20
N GLU A 194 -5.86 22.45 -10.41
CA GLU A 194 -6.38 23.81 -10.51
C GLU A 194 -6.15 24.43 -11.90
N ASP A 195 -4.96 24.20 -12.48
CA ASP A 195 -4.59 24.70 -13.80
C ASP A 195 -5.28 23.94 -14.95
N ASN A 196 -5.85 22.76 -14.69
CA ASN A 196 -6.49 21.89 -15.69
C ASN A 196 -7.93 21.53 -15.29
N PRO A 197 -8.83 22.54 -15.15
CA PRO A 197 -10.15 22.34 -14.60
C PRO A 197 -10.99 21.40 -15.47
N GLY A 198 -11.61 20.40 -14.83
CA GLY A 198 -12.50 19.45 -15.48
C GLY A 198 -11.80 18.31 -16.24
N LEU A 199 -10.46 18.26 -16.24
CA LEU A 199 -9.70 17.18 -16.87
C LEU A 199 -9.27 16.10 -15.87
N PHE A 200 -8.98 16.51 -14.64
CA PHE A 200 -8.46 15.62 -13.61
C PHE A 200 -9.17 15.85 -12.27
N SER A 201 -9.21 14.81 -11.45
CA SER A 201 -9.52 14.92 -10.03
C SER A 201 -8.73 13.89 -9.26
N TRP A 202 -8.55 14.08 -7.96
CA TRP A 202 -7.91 13.07 -7.14
C TRP A 202 -8.33 13.16 -5.68
N ASN A 203 -8.03 12.09 -4.96
CA ASN A 203 -8.03 12.09 -3.50
C ASN A 203 -6.56 12.19 -3.08
N PRO A 204 -6.12 13.30 -2.47
CA PRO A 204 -4.77 13.40 -1.94
C PRO A 204 -4.47 12.23 -0.99
N PRO A 205 -3.27 11.64 -1.05
CA PRO A 205 -2.94 10.51 -0.20
C PRO A 205 -2.81 10.97 1.26
N VAL A 206 -3.41 10.23 2.18
CA VAL A 206 -3.21 10.45 3.63
C VAL A 206 -1.75 10.11 3.99
N ALA A 207 -1.21 9.06 3.36
CA ALA A 207 0.15 8.60 3.60
C ALA A 207 0.71 7.80 2.41
N GLY A 208 2.03 7.60 2.41
CA GLY A 208 2.73 6.85 1.38
C GLY A 208 3.23 7.72 0.22
N SER A 209 3.80 7.08 -0.79
CA SER A 209 4.42 7.76 -1.95
C SER A 209 3.71 7.46 -3.28
N VAL A 210 2.47 7.01 -3.21
CA VAL A 210 1.61 6.75 -4.38
C VAL A 210 0.22 7.32 -4.17
N ALA A 211 -0.42 7.74 -5.26
CA ALA A 211 -1.80 8.20 -5.29
C ALA A 211 -2.41 7.93 -6.67
N MET A 212 -3.73 8.03 -6.78
CA MET A 212 -4.46 7.88 -8.05
C MET A 212 -4.97 9.24 -8.52
N LEU A 213 -4.63 9.60 -9.76
CA LEU A 213 -5.16 10.76 -10.47
C LEU A 213 -6.24 10.30 -11.45
N ASN A 214 -7.50 10.65 -11.19
CA ASN A 214 -8.63 10.29 -12.02
C ASN A 214 -8.63 11.11 -13.31
N LEU A 215 -9.00 10.46 -14.41
CA LEU A 215 -9.17 11.05 -15.73
C LEU A 215 -10.65 11.38 -15.95
N LEU A 216 -10.95 12.65 -16.20
CA LEU A 216 -12.31 13.12 -16.47
C LEU A 216 -12.59 13.33 -17.96
N SER A 217 -11.57 13.19 -18.81
CA SER A 217 -11.65 13.34 -20.27
C SER A 217 -12.52 12.28 -20.97
N GLY A 218 -12.92 11.22 -20.27
CA GLY A 218 -13.66 10.08 -20.82
C GLY A 218 -12.78 9.03 -21.51
N GLN A 219 -11.47 9.27 -21.60
CA GLN A 219 -10.52 8.27 -22.10
C GLN A 219 -10.33 7.12 -21.11
N THR A 220 -10.00 5.94 -21.63
CA THR A 220 -9.57 4.81 -20.78
C THR A 220 -8.18 5.08 -20.23
N SER A 221 -7.87 4.52 -19.06
CA SER A 221 -6.53 4.66 -18.48
C SER A 221 -5.43 4.00 -19.31
N GLU A 222 -5.76 2.95 -20.09
CA GLU A 222 -4.81 2.31 -21.01
C GLU A 222 -4.45 3.24 -22.17
N GLN A 223 -5.45 3.83 -22.84
CA GLN A 223 -5.22 4.76 -23.94
C GLN A 223 -4.42 5.98 -23.46
N PHE A 224 -4.82 6.58 -22.34
CA PHE A 224 -4.11 7.74 -21.80
C PHE A 224 -2.65 7.45 -21.44
N CYS A 225 -2.37 6.26 -20.87
CA CYS A 225 -1.00 5.82 -20.61
C CYS A 225 -0.18 5.62 -21.89
N GLN A 226 -0.80 5.09 -22.95
CA GLN A 226 -0.15 4.91 -24.24
C GLN A 226 0.19 6.25 -24.89
N ASP A 227 -0.74 7.20 -24.87
CA ASP A 227 -0.56 8.54 -25.43
C ASP A 227 0.54 9.31 -24.67
N LEU A 228 0.54 9.23 -23.33
CA LEU A 228 1.62 9.77 -22.49
C LEU A 228 2.99 9.21 -22.85
N LEU A 229 3.08 7.91 -23.10
CA LEU A 229 4.35 7.28 -23.44
C LEU A 229 4.83 7.71 -24.84
N VAL A 230 3.96 7.64 -25.84
CA VAL A 230 4.32 7.93 -27.24
C VAL A 230 4.60 9.41 -27.43
N GLU A 231 3.70 10.28 -27.00
CA GLU A 231 3.76 11.71 -27.31
C GLU A 231 4.59 12.50 -26.33
N LYS A 232 4.60 12.10 -25.05
CA LYS A 232 5.22 12.88 -23.97
C LYS A 232 6.44 12.21 -23.36
N GLN A 233 6.71 10.95 -23.72
CA GLN A 233 7.79 10.14 -23.14
C GLN A 233 7.66 10.04 -21.61
N VAL A 234 6.41 9.97 -21.12
CA VAL A 234 6.07 9.82 -19.70
C VAL A 234 5.50 8.43 -19.48
N LEU A 235 6.12 7.64 -18.61
CA LEU A 235 5.58 6.36 -18.20
C LEU A 235 4.64 6.53 -17.01
N ALA A 236 3.40 6.07 -17.16
CA ALA A 236 2.41 6.00 -16.10
C ALA A 236 1.82 4.59 -16.02
N ILE A 237 1.21 4.26 -14.88
CA ILE A 237 0.54 2.97 -14.66
C ILE A 237 -0.95 3.24 -14.56
N GLY A 238 -1.72 2.70 -15.49
CA GLY A 238 -3.17 2.91 -15.55
C GLY A 238 -3.93 2.07 -14.52
N SER A 239 -5.08 2.59 -14.10
CA SER A 239 -6.05 1.96 -13.19
C SER A 239 -6.53 0.57 -13.62
N HIS A 240 -6.52 0.28 -14.93
CA HIS A 240 -6.89 -1.02 -15.47
C HIS A 240 -5.99 -2.15 -14.96
N LEU A 241 -4.72 -1.88 -14.65
CA LEU A 241 -3.79 -2.86 -14.06
C LEU A 241 -4.10 -3.18 -12.59
N PHE A 242 -4.93 -2.37 -11.93
CA PHE A 242 -5.41 -2.58 -10.57
C PHE A 242 -6.86 -3.06 -10.54
N ASN A 243 -7.47 -3.37 -11.70
CA ASN A 243 -8.90 -3.67 -11.82
C ASN A 243 -9.83 -2.59 -11.24
N MET A 244 -9.40 -1.33 -11.27
CA MET A 244 -10.21 -0.22 -10.78
C MET A 244 -11.17 0.25 -11.88
N PRO A 245 -12.46 0.51 -11.56
CA PRO A 245 -13.47 0.84 -12.55
C PRO A 245 -13.35 2.28 -13.09
N LYS A 246 -12.89 3.21 -12.26
CA LYS A 246 -12.71 4.62 -12.64
C LYS A 246 -11.38 4.79 -13.37
N PRO A 247 -11.36 5.34 -14.61
CA PRO A 247 -10.12 5.63 -15.32
C PRO A 247 -9.23 6.58 -14.51
N ALA A 248 -8.04 6.10 -14.16
CA ALA A 248 -7.06 6.86 -13.41
C ALA A 248 -5.64 6.42 -13.76
N ILE A 249 -4.65 7.25 -13.44
CA ILE A 249 -3.23 6.87 -13.47
C ILE A 249 -2.64 6.92 -12.07
N ARG A 250 -1.74 6.00 -11.76
CA ARG A 250 -1.01 5.99 -10.49
C ARG A 250 0.21 6.91 -10.56
N LEU A 251 0.24 7.90 -9.68
CA LEU A 251 1.36 8.81 -9.50
C LEU A 251 2.38 8.24 -8.51
N GLY A 252 3.67 8.44 -8.79
CA GLY A 252 4.77 8.14 -7.87
C GLY A 252 5.32 9.42 -7.25
N LEU A 253 4.82 9.77 -6.06
CA LEU A 253 5.10 11.04 -5.38
C LEU A 253 6.47 11.09 -4.68
N GLY A 254 7.20 9.98 -4.60
CA GLY A 254 8.53 9.92 -3.99
C GLY A 254 9.69 10.37 -4.88
N ARG A 255 9.42 10.90 -6.08
CA ARG A 255 10.44 11.23 -7.09
C ARG A 255 10.94 12.68 -6.95
N VAL A 256 12.26 12.86 -6.99
CA VAL A 256 12.88 14.18 -7.22
C VAL A 256 12.77 14.52 -8.72
N GLY A 257 12.36 15.74 -9.05
CA GLY A 257 12.08 16.15 -10.43
C GLY A 257 10.69 15.74 -10.92
N PHE A 258 9.73 15.59 -10.01
CA PHE A 258 8.33 15.27 -10.35
C PHE A 258 7.67 16.36 -11.21
N ALA A 259 7.99 17.65 -10.97
CA ALA A 259 7.48 18.79 -11.73
C ALA A 259 7.69 18.64 -13.24
N GLU A 260 8.88 18.22 -13.68
CA GLU A 260 9.19 18.05 -15.10
C GLU A 260 8.29 16.99 -15.76
N ALA A 261 7.98 15.90 -15.05
CA ALA A 261 7.08 14.89 -15.55
C ALA A 261 5.63 15.42 -15.63
N LEU A 262 5.20 16.16 -14.61
CA LEU A 262 3.84 16.71 -14.53
C LEU A 262 3.58 17.77 -15.61
N GLU A 263 4.56 18.65 -15.89
CA GLU A 263 4.50 19.64 -16.98
C GLU A 263 4.34 19.03 -18.38
N ARG A 264 4.75 17.78 -18.57
CA ARG A 264 4.56 17.07 -19.84
C ARG A 264 3.15 16.50 -19.99
N VAL A 265 2.46 16.25 -18.88
CA VAL A 265 1.08 15.72 -18.86
C VAL A 265 0.07 16.77 -19.34
N THR A 266 0.27 18.06 -19.03
CA THR A 266 -0.65 19.16 -19.42
C THR A 266 -0.78 19.39 -20.92
N ARG A 267 0.12 18.81 -21.73
CA ARG A 267 0.19 19.08 -23.17
C ARG A 267 -0.51 18.02 -24.03
N LEU A 268 -1.20 17.05 -23.41
CA LEU A 268 -2.08 16.07 -24.05
C LEU A 268 -3.49 16.65 -24.18
#